data_AF-A0A8H9M256-F1
#
_entry.id   AF-A0A8H9M256-F1
#
_cell.length_a   1.000
_cell.length_b   1.000
_cell.length_c   1.000
_cell.angle_alpha   90.00
_cell.angle_beta   90.00
_cell.angle_gamma   90.00
#
_symmetry.space_group_name_H-M   'P 1'
#
loop_
_entity.id
_entity.type
_entity.pdbx_description
1 polymer ?
#
loop_
_entity_poly.entity_id
_entity_poly.type
_entity_poly.pdbx_seq_one_letter_code
_entity_poly.pdbx_strand_id
1 'polypeptide(L)'
;MKSILYFVVLIVSFGPSAILLTLGVIFSPAWLYSLFESQMATLVPFLMVVAGLLGFWGMHALNNLTLYPYKTDTPPKRLIVYLSLGCIASLTATIFAAYMDWLLAIAMFLPIPVTACLTYRNRAYFHKQVCS
;
A
#
# COMPACT_ATOMS: atom_id res chain seq x y z
N MET A 1 17.77 2.56 13.72
CA MET A 1 17.28 3.78 13.05
C MET A 1 16.83 4.74 14.14
N LYS A 2 17.33 5.98 14.16
CA LYS A 2 16.74 7.03 15.01
C LYS A 2 15.28 7.21 14.59
N SER A 3 14.34 7.18 15.54
CA SER A 3 12.88 7.12 15.26
C SER A 3 12.41 8.15 14.22
N ILE A 4 13.03 9.33 14.23
CA ILE A 4 12.77 10.42 13.28
C ILE A 4 13.08 10.02 11.83
N LEU A 5 14.23 9.40 11.58
CA LEU A 5 14.62 8.97 10.23
C LEU A 5 13.63 7.95 9.65
N TYR A 6 13.06 7.11 10.52
CA TYR A 6 12.05 6.13 10.14
C TYR A 6 10.76 6.81 9.66
N PHE A 7 10.25 7.78 10.42
CA PHE A 7 9.07 8.55 10.02
C PHE A 7 9.31 9.35 8.73
N VAL A 8 10.50 9.94 8.54
CA VAL A 8 10.83 10.65 7.31
C VAL A 8 10.78 9.71 6.10
N VAL A 9 11.40 8.53 6.18
CA VAL A 9 11.37 7.54 5.10
C VAL A 9 9.93 7.10 4.80
N LEU A 10 9.12 6.90 5.83
CA LEU A 10 7.70 6.56 5.67
C LEU A 10 6.91 7.65 4.95
N ILE A 11 7.02 8.89 5.39
CA ILE A 11 6.27 10.02 4.83
C ILE A 11 6.67 10.26 3.38
N VAL A 12 7.98 10.23 3.08
CA VAL A 12 8.45 10.44 1.70
C VAL A 12 8.03 9.30 0.77
N SER A 13 8.00 8.06 1.28
CA SER A 13 7.71 6.89 0.45
C SER A 13 6.21 6.66 0.23
N PHE A 14 5.41 6.81 1.28
CA PHE A 14 3.97 6.53 1.22
C PHE A 14 3.12 7.79 1.10
N GLY A 15 3.63 8.96 1.49
CA GLY A 15 2.88 10.22 1.49
C GLY A 15 2.31 10.57 0.12
N PRO A 16 3.11 10.62 -0.97
CA PRO A 16 2.59 10.92 -2.31
C PRO A 16 1.50 9.95 -2.74
N SER A 17 1.71 8.65 -2.53
CA SER A 17 0.75 7.60 -2.88
C SER A 17 -0.55 7.70 -2.07
N ALA A 18 -0.46 8.00 -0.77
CA ALA A 18 -1.60 8.16 0.11
C ALA A 18 -2.41 9.43 -0.22
N ILE A 19 -1.74 10.53 -0.55
CA ILE A 19 -2.38 11.76 -1.00
C ILE A 19 -3.14 11.51 -2.30
N LEU A 20 -2.54 10.85 -3.29
CA LEU A 20 -3.22 10.55 -4.54
C LEU A 20 -4.38 9.58 -4.37
N LEU A 21 -4.24 8.57 -3.50
CA LEU A 21 -5.34 7.65 -3.19
C LEU A 21 -6.52 8.40 -2.56
N THR A 22 -6.25 9.28 -1.58
CA THR A 22 -7.31 10.06 -0.91
C THR A 22 -7.96 11.06 -1.86
N LEU A 23 -7.17 11.78 -2.67
CA LEU A 23 -7.71 12.68 -3.70
C LEU A 23 -8.52 11.91 -4.74
N GLY A 24 -8.04 10.76 -5.21
CA GLY A 24 -8.75 9.91 -6.16
C GLY A 24 -10.07 9.39 -5.61
N VAL A 25 -10.11 8.99 -4.34
CA VAL A 25 -11.34 8.51 -3.69
C VAL A 25 -12.35 9.65 -3.50
N ILE A 26 -11.90 10.84 -3.06
CA ILE A 26 -12.78 11.96 -2.72
C ILE A 26 -13.28 12.71 -3.97
N PHE A 27 -12.38 13.05 -4.89
CA PHE A 27 -12.67 13.98 -5.99
C PHE A 27 -12.99 13.29 -7.31
N SER A 28 -12.69 11.99 -7.46
CA SER A 28 -12.98 11.25 -8.69
C SER A 28 -13.88 10.05 -8.40
N PRO A 29 -15.21 10.20 -8.36
CA PRO A 29 -16.12 9.07 -8.22
C PRO A 29 -16.16 8.19 -9.49
N ALA A 30 -15.19 8.29 -10.39
CA ALA A 30 -15.06 7.41 -11.55
C ALA A 30 -15.05 5.93 -11.12
N TRP A 31 -14.47 5.61 -9.95
CA TRP A 31 -14.51 4.27 -9.36
C TRP A 31 -15.91 3.83 -8.87
N LEU A 32 -16.83 4.77 -8.60
CA LEU A 32 -18.24 4.50 -8.30
C LEU A 32 -19.03 4.27 -9.59
N TYR A 33 -18.84 5.12 -10.60
CA TYR A 33 -19.47 4.96 -11.92
C TYR A 33 -19.13 3.61 -12.54
N SER A 34 -17.91 3.15 -12.30
CA SER A 34 -17.41 1.90 -12.83
C SER A 34 -18.09 0.64 -12.26
N LEU A 35 -18.86 0.78 -11.16
CA LEU A 35 -19.74 -0.27 -10.60
C LEU A 35 -21.12 -0.35 -11.28
N PHE A 36 -21.58 0.75 -11.88
CA PHE A 36 -22.88 0.81 -12.54
C PHE A 36 -22.82 0.38 -14.01
N GLU A 37 -21.62 0.33 -14.57
CA GLU A 37 -21.38 -0.07 -15.96
C GLU A 37 -21.06 -1.57 -16.03
N SER A 38 -21.76 -2.32 -16.89
CA SER A 38 -21.73 -3.79 -16.90
C SER A 38 -20.50 -4.40 -17.59
N GLN A 39 -19.51 -3.59 -17.96
CA GLN A 39 -18.34 -4.04 -18.69
C GLN A 39 -17.23 -4.45 -17.71
N MET A 40 -16.65 -5.63 -17.87
CA MET A 40 -15.55 -6.10 -16.99
C MET A 40 -14.34 -5.13 -16.95
N ALA A 41 -14.16 -4.31 -17.99
CA ALA A 41 -13.12 -3.28 -18.05
C ALA A 41 -13.31 -2.16 -17.01
N THR A 42 -14.56 -1.87 -16.61
CA THR A 42 -14.86 -0.81 -15.63
C THR A 42 -14.66 -1.29 -14.19
N LEU A 43 -14.49 -2.60 -13.93
CA LEU A 43 -14.15 -3.08 -12.58
C LEU A 43 -12.70 -2.78 -12.16
N VAL A 44 -11.80 -2.54 -13.10
CA VAL A 44 -10.36 -2.36 -12.83
C VAL A 44 -10.08 -1.14 -11.93
N PRO A 45 -10.61 0.08 -12.20
CA PRO A 45 -10.47 1.23 -11.31
C PRO A 45 -10.96 0.97 -9.88
N PHE A 46 -12.12 0.31 -9.74
CA PHE A 46 -12.68 -0.04 -8.44
C PHE A 46 -11.77 -0.99 -7.67
N LEU A 47 -11.31 -2.06 -8.31
CA LEU A 47 -10.39 -3.03 -7.70
C LEU A 47 -9.06 -2.38 -7.31
N MET A 48 -8.56 -1.44 -8.09
CA MET A 48 -7.35 -0.67 -7.76
C MET A 48 -7.53 0.20 -6.52
N VAL A 49 -8.67 0.88 -6.39
CA VAL A 49 -8.97 1.67 -5.18
C VAL A 49 -9.07 0.77 -3.96
N VAL A 50 -9.78 -0.36 -4.05
CA VAL A 50 -9.90 -1.32 -2.95
C VAL A 50 -8.53 -1.90 -2.57
N ALA A 51 -7.73 -2.31 -3.56
CA ALA A 51 -6.38 -2.81 -3.34
C ALA A 51 -5.47 -1.75 -2.71
N GLY A 52 -5.57 -0.49 -3.13
CA GLY A 52 -4.85 0.64 -2.56
C GLY A 52 -5.23 0.91 -1.10
N LEU A 53 -6.53 0.89 -0.77
CA LEU A 53 -7.01 1.05 0.60
C LEU A 53 -6.56 -0.09 1.52
N LEU A 54 -6.65 -1.33 1.04
CA LEU A 54 -6.15 -2.50 1.77
C LEU A 54 -4.63 -2.44 1.93
N GLY A 55 -3.91 -2.02 0.90
CA GLY A 55 -2.47 -1.77 0.96
C GLY A 55 -2.09 -0.72 2.00
N PHE A 56 -2.80 0.40 2.04
CA PHE A 56 -2.62 1.45 3.03
C PHE A 56 -2.88 0.94 4.46
N TRP A 57 -3.93 0.13 4.64
CA TRP A 57 -4.20 -0.52 5.93
C TRP A 57 -3.09 -1.50 6.33
N GLY A 58 -2.62 -2.32 5.38
CA GLY A 58 -1.49 -3.23 5.59
C GLY A 58 -0.23 -2.48 6.01
N MET A 59 0.02 -1.33 5.39
CA MET A 59 1.13 -0.47 5.74
C MET A 59 1.00 0.12 7.16
N HIS A 60 -0.18 0.60 7.52
CA HIS A 60 -0.47 1.09 8.86
C HIS A 60 -0.26 -0.01 9.93
N ALA A 61 -0.74 -1.22 9.66
CA ALA A 61 -0.53 -2.38 10.52
C ALA A 61 0.96 -2.76 10.64
N LEU A 62 1.72 -2.70 9.55
CA LEU A 62 3.16 -2.97 9.53
C LEU A 62 3.96 -1.89 10.29
N ASN A 63 3.54 -0.64 10.21
CA ASN A 63 4.10 0.47 10.98
C ASN A 63 3.84 0.27 12.49
N ASN A 64 2.60 -0.06 12.87
CA ASN A 64 2.25 -0.36 14.26
C ASN A 64 3.04 -1.54 14.81
N LEU A 65 3.23 -2.60 14.01
CA LEU A 65 4.10 -3.74 14.37
C LEU A 65 5.55 -3.30 14.63
N THR A 66 6.05 -2.35 13.83
CA THR A 66 7.42 -1.85 13.95
C THR A 66 7.63 -0.96 15.18
N LEU A 67 6.61 -0.17 15.57
CA LEU A 67 6.65 0.75 16.71
C LEU A 67 6.26 0.07 18.04
N TYR A 68 5.27 -0.84 17.99
CA TYR A 68 4.66 -1.49 19.14
C TYR A 68 4.50 -3.00 18.90
N PRO A 69 5.60 -3.78 18.92
CA PRO A 69 5.59 -5.20 18.55
C PRO A 69 4.72 -6.10 19.44
N TYR A 70 4.31 -5.61 20.62
CA TYR A 70 3.46 -6.32 21.58
C TYR A 70 1.96 -6.08 21.40
N LYS A 71 1.54 -5.14 20.53
CA LYS A 71 0.13 -4.79 20.27
C LYS A 71 -0.26 -5.13 18.83
N THR A 72 -0.21 -6.42 18.49
CA THR A 72 -0.45 -6.89 17.12
C THR A 72 -1.87 -7.39 16.92
N ASP A 73 -2.73 -6.55 16.36
CA ASP A 73 -4.14 -6.88 16.14
C ASP A 73 -4.41 -7.57 14.78
N THR A 74 -3.43 -7.57 13.85
CA THR A 74 -3.62 -8.07 12.48
C THR A 74 -2.85 -9.36 12.22
N PRO A 75 -3.50 -10.52 11.99
CA PRO A 75 -2.79 -11.78 11.81
C PRO A 75 -1.89 -11.76 10.55
N PRO A 76 -0.71 -12.42 10.58
CA PRO A 76 0.29 -12.28 9.52
C PRO A 76 -0.20 -12.70 8.13
N LYS A 77 -1.05 -13.73 8.01
CA LYS A 77 -1.71 -14.11 6.74
C LYS A 77 -2.50 -12.93 6.11
N ARG A 78 -3.29 -12.21 6.91
CA ARG A 78 -4.05 -11.05 6.42
C ARG A 78 -3.12 -9.89 6.05
N LEU A 79 -2.08 -9.69 6.86
CA LEU A 79 -1.09 -8.66 6.59
C LEU A 79 -0.37 -8.91 5.25
N ILE A 80 0.02 -10.16 4.94
CA ILE A 80 0.60 -10.53 3.65
C ILE A 80 -0.34 -10.18 2.50
N VAL A 81 -1.64 -10.52 2.62
CA VAL A 81 -2.64 -10.20 1.59
C VAL A 81 -2.72 -8.69 1.38
N TYR A 82 -2.86 -7.90 2.45
CA TYR A 82 -2.92 -6.45 2.36
C TYR A 82 -1.69 -5.84 1.70
N LEU A 83 -0.49 -6.26 2.12
CA LEU A 83 0.77 -5.79 1.53
C LEU A 83 0.90 -6.20 0.06
N SER A 84 0.47 -7.41 -0.31
CA SER A 84 0.50 -7.86 -1.71
C SER A 84 -0.43 -7.05 -2.61
N LEU A 85 -1.65 -6.75 -2.13
CA LEU A 85 -2.60 -5.89 -2.85
C LEU A 85 -2.07 -4.47 -2.97
N GLY A 86 -1.45 -3.94 -1.91
CA GLY A 86 -0.77 -2.64 -1.94
C GLY A 86 0.37 -2.58 -2.95
N CYS A 87 1.20 -3.62 -3.03
CA CYS A 87 2.27 -3.71 -4.03
C CYS A 87 1.71 -3.78 -5.45
N ILE A 88 0.64 -4.54 -5.69
CA ILE A 88 -0.01 -4.60 -7.01
C ILE A 88 -0.56 -3.23 -7.39
N ALA A 89 -1.29 -2.58 -6.48
CA ALA A 89 -1.84 -1.23 -6.72
C ALA A 89 -0.73 -0.21 -7.00
N SER A 90 0.35 -0.24 -6.22
CA SER A 90 1.53 0.63 -6.39
C SER A 90 2.27 0.37 -7.71
N LEU A 91 2.44 -0.89 -8.12
CA LEU A 91 3.01 -1.23 -9.43
C LEU A 91 2.15 -0.72 -10.57
N THR A 92 0.84 -0.94 -10.51
CA THR A 92 -0.05 -0.48 -11.58
C THR A 92 -0.11 1.05 -11.63
N ALA A 93 -0.19 1.72 -10.48
CA ALA A 93 -0.09 3.18 -10.40
C ALA A 93 1.25 3.69 -10.95
N THR A 94 2.36 2.99 -10.71
CA THR A 94 3.68 3.33 -11.27
C THR A 94 3.68 3.25 -12.79
N ILE A 95 3.09 2.20 -13.37
CA ILE A 95 2.98 2.03 -14.83
C ILE A 95 2.19 3.19 -15.43
N PHE A 96 1.01 3.51 -14.88
CA PHE A 96 0.20 4.63 -15.34
C PHE A 96 0.91 5.98 -15.17
N ALA A 97 1.56 6.19 -14.04
CA ALA A 97 2.31 7.40 -13.76
C ALA A 97 3.50 7.57 -14.72
N ALA A 98 4.18 6.49 -15.12
CA ALA A 98 5.31 6.55 -16.06
C ALA A 98 4.91 7.08 -17.45
N TYR A 99 3.65 6.91 -17.86
CA TYR A 99 3.12 7.51 -19.09
C TYR A 99 2.85 9.01 -18.97
N MET A 100 2.64 9.53 -17.75
CA MET A 100 2.31 10.93 -17.52
C MET A 100 3.52 11.75 -17.07
N ASP A 101 4.25 11.28 -16.06
CA ASP A 101 5.37 11.97 -15.45
C ASP A 101 6.31 10.98 -14.73
N TRP A 102 7.59 11.04 -15.06
CA TRP A 102 8.61 10.13 -14.50
C TRP A 102 8.84 10.34 -12.99
N LEU A 103 8.70 11.56 -12.49
CA LEU A 103 8.87 11.89 -11.08
C LEU A 103 7.70 11.32 -10.27
N LEU A 104 6.48 11.40 -10.82
CA LEU A 104 5.30 10.74 -10.27
C LEU A 104 5.47 9.21 -10.23
N ALA A 105 6.03 8.62 -11.29
CA ALA A 105 6.28 7.18 -11.35
C ALA A 105 7.25 6.73 -10.25
N ILE A 106 8.34 7.46 -10.03
CA ILE A 106 9.28 7.19 -8.93
C ILE A 106 8.54 7.26 -7.60
N ALA A 107 7.74 8.31 -7.36
CA ALA A 107 6.97 8.47 -6.13
C ALA A 107 5.96 7.33 -5.89
N MET A 108 5.35 6.79 -6.97
CA MET A 108 4.42 5.65 -6.88
C MET A 108 5.13 4.32 -6.69
N PHE A 109 6.42 4.22 -7.05
CA PHE A 109 7.22 3.01 -6.90
C PHE A 109 7.83 2.87 -5.49
N LEU A 110 8.16 3.98 -4.82
CA LEU A 110 8.78 4.01 -3.49
C LEU A 110 8.11 3.14 -2.40
N PRO A 111 6.77 3.01 -2.32
CA PRO A 111 6.10 2.13 -1.37
C PRO A 111 6.59 0.68 -1.41
N ILE A 112 6.99 0.17 -2.57
CA ILE A 112 7.37 -1.24 -2.78
C ILE A 112 8.66 -1.61 -2.03
N PRO A 113 9.83 -0.98 -2.31
CA PRO A 113 11.07 -1.31 -1.61
C PRO A 113 11.00 -1.01 -0.11
N VAL A 114 10.26 0.04 0.31
CA VAL A 114 10.10 0.34 1.74
C VAL A 114 9.25 -0.73 2.42
N THR A 115 8.14 -1.17 1.80
CA THR A 115 7.35 -2.30 2.32
C THR A 115 8.19 -3.57 2.45
N ALA A 116 9.02 -3.88 1.46
CA ALA A 116 9.91 -5.04 1.51
C ALA A 116 10.92 -4.94 2.66
N CYS A 117 11.54 -3.77 2.84
CA CYS A 117 12.49 -3.51 3.94
C CYS A 117 11.82 -3.66 5.32
N LEU A 118 10.61 -3.12 5.49
CA LEU A 118 9.85 -3.23 6.74
C LEU A 118 9.37 -4.66 7.01
N THR A 119 8.98 -5.38 5.97
CA THR A 119 8.60 -6.79 6.07
C THR A 119 9.80 -7.64 6.51
N TYR A 120 10.98 -7.41 5.91
CA TYR A 120 12.22 -8.08 6.30
C TYR A 120 12.64 -7.77 7.74
N ARG A 121 12.47 -6.52 8.18
CA ARG A 121 12.74 -6.11 9.56
C ARG A 121 11.83 -6.82 10.56
N ASN A 122 10.57 -7.06 10.18
CA ASN A 122 9.58 -7.75 11.00
C ASN A 122 9.49 -9.26 10.69
N ARG A 123 10.49 -9.87 10.03
CA ARG A 123 10.45 -11.28 9.59
C ARG A 123 10.10 -12.29 10.68
N ALA A 124 10.48 -12.04 11.94
CA ALA A 124 10.15 -12.93 13.06
C ALA A 124 8.63 -13.04 13.31
N TYR A 125 7.88 -11.97 13.02
CA TYR A 125 6.42 -11.97 13.09
C TYR A 125 5.79 -12.91 12.06
N PHE A 126 6.35 -12.92 10.83
CA PHE A 126 5.89 -13.76 9.74
C PHE A 126 6.38 -15.21 9.87
N HIS A 127 7.57 -15.43 10.43
CA HIS A 127 8.14 -16.77 10.62
C HIS A 127 7.42 -17.60 11.68
N LYS A 128 6.84 -16.96 12.72
CA LYS A 128 6.04 -17.65 13.75
C LYS A 128 4.86 -18.45 13.18
N GLN A 129 4.40 -18.15 11.97
CA GLN A 129 3.34 -18.90 11.29
C GLN A 129 3.82 -20.05 10.41
N VAL A 130 5.09 -20.06 9.99
CA VAL A 130 5.62 -21.14 9.14
C VAL A 130 5.93 -22.38 9.97
N CYS A 131 6.25 -22.18 11.25
CA CYS A 131 6.60 -23.25 12.20
C CYS A 131 5.49 -23.59 13.21
N SER A 132 4.28 -23.04 13.06
CA SER A 132 3.09 -23.43 13.85
C SER A 132 2.13 -24.24 12.99
#